data_AF-J3HS66-F1
#
_entry.id   AF-J3HS66-F1
#
_cell.length_a   1.000
_cell.length_b   1.000
_cell.length_c   1.000
_cell.angle_alpha   90.00
_cell.angle_beta   90.00
_cell.angle_gamma   90.00
#
_symmetry.space_group_name_H-M   'P 1'
#
loop_
_entity.id
_entity.type
_entity.pdbx_description
1 polymer ?
#
loop_
_entity_poly.entity_id
_entity_poly.type
_entity_poly.pdbx_seq_one_letter_code
_entity_poly.pdbx_strand_id
1 'polypeptide(L)' 'MTTFTETTVNFSEQPTGRFCTVTLNVLKLPIAKVIFLDPPIPDETEADERARVLEIAKSLLSEAASSL' A
#
# COMPACT_ATOMS: atom_id res chain seq x y z
N MET A 1 14.78 -1.36 11.77
CA MET A 1 13.69 -1.00 10.82
C MET A 1 14.14 -1.43 9.44
N THR A 2 13.37 -2.26 8.75
CA THR A 2 13.64 -2.67 7.36
C THR A 2 13.37 -1.47 6.45
N THR A 3 14.42 -0.93 5.84
CA THR A 3 14.27 0.23 4.94
C THR A 3 13.80 -0.27 3.57
N PHE A 4 12.57 0.07 3.18
CA PHE A 4 12.08 -0.17 1.82
C PHE A 4 12.84 0.74 0.86
N THR A 5 13.48 0.15 -0.15
CA THR A 5 14.33 0.87 -1.11
C THR A 5 13.51 1.50 -2.22
N GLU A 6 12.39 0.90 -2.60
CA GLU A 6 11.43 1.47 -3.56
C GLU A 6 10.01 1.14 -3.11
N THR A 7 9.16 2.15 -3.02
CA THR A 7 7.74 2.01 -2.69
C THR A 7 6.91 2.67 -3.77
N THR A 8 6.08 1.89 -4.46
CA THR A 8 5.20 2.41 -5.51
C THR A 8 3.75 2.23 -5.08
N VAL A 9 2.99 3.33 -5.06
CA VAL A 9 1.55 3.32 -4.82
C VAL A 9 0.85 3.67 -6.12
N ASN A 10 0.04 2.74 -6.62
CA ASN A 10 -0.78 2.93 -7.81
C ASN A 10 -2.26 2.84 -7.43
N PHE A 11 -3.04 3.74 -8.02
CA PHE A 11 -4.48 3.82 -7.85
C PHE A 11 -5.18 3.39 -9.13
N SER A 12 -6.20 2.54 -9.00
CA SER A 12 -7.06 2.13 -10.12
C SER A 12 -8.51 2.25 -9.71
N GLU A 13 -9.23 3.17 -10.33
CA GLU A 13 -10.66 3.40 -10.09
C GLU A 13 -11.50 2.19 -10.51
N GLN A 14 -12.48 1.82 -9.69
CA GLN A 14 -13.42 0.73 -9.90
C GLN A 14 -14.86 1.19 -9.57
N PRO A 15 -15.90 0.50 -10.07
CA PRO A 15 -17.28 0.83 -9.72
C PRO A 15 -17.59 0.75 -8.21
N THR A 16 -16.82 -0.01 -7.45
CA THR A 16 -17.02 -0.24 -6.01
C THR A 16 -16.05 0.52 -5.10
N GLY A 17 -15.21 1.41 -5.65
CA GLY A 17 -14.17 2.12 -4.93
C GLY A 17 -12.88 2.19 -5.74
N ARG A 18 -11.73 2.26 -5.07
CA ARG A 18 -10.43 2.34 -5.75
C ARG A 18 -9.51 1.24 -5.26
N PHE A 19 -8.91 0.51 -6.19
CA PHE A 19 -7.86 -0.43 -5.85
C PHE A 19 -6.55 0.32 -5.62
N CYS A 20 -6.03 0.17 -4.41
CA CYS A 20 -4.69 0.59 -4.05
C CYS A 20 -3.76 -0.60 -4.24
N THR A 21 -2.81 -0.46 -5.17
CA THR A 21 -1.72 -1.41 -5.35
C THR A 21 -0.45 -0.81 -4.78
N VAL A 22 0.04 -1.40 -3.71
CA VAL A 22 1.30 -1.00 -3.07
C VAL A 22 2.34 -2.08 -3.32
N THR A 23 3.41 -1.70 -4.02
CA THR A 23 4.58 -2.55 -4.24
C THR A 23 5.68 -2.10 -3.30
N LEU A 24 6.15 -3.02 -2.47
CA LEU A 24 7.22 -2.81 -1.50
C LEU A 24 8.44 -3.62 -1.93
N ASN A 25 9.50 -2.91 -2.29
CA ASN A 25 10.79 -3.52 -2.64
C ASN A 25 11.78 -3.33 -1.48
N VAL A 26 12.36 -4.44 -1.02
CA VAL A 26 13.49 -4.45 -0.09
C VAL A 26 14.62 -5.20 -0.75
N LEU A 27 15.81 -4.58 -0.78
CA LEU A 27 16.99 -5.17 -1.39
C LEU A 27 17.22 -6.61 -0.88
N LYS A 28 17.37 -7.56 -1.81
CA LYS A 28 17.60 -8.99 -1.55
C LYS A 28 16.43 -9.78 -0.94
N LEU A 29 15.21 -9.21 -0.91
CA LEU A 29 13.99 -9.94 -0.55
C LEU A 29 13.02 -10.04 -1.74
N PRO A 30 12.11 -11.03 -1.74
CA PRO A 30 11.01 -11.07 -2.70
C PRO A 30 10.19 -9.77 -2.67
N ILE A 31 9.76 -9.31 -3.84
CA ILE A 31 8.88 -8.15 -3.95
C ILE A 31 7.56 -8.49 -3.25
N ALA A 32 7.16 -7.66 -2.28
CA ALA A 32 5.85 -7.77 -1.65
C ALA A 32 4.86 -6.86 -2.37
N LYS A 33 3.69 -7.40 -2.69
CA LYS A 33 2.60 -6.65 -3.30
C LYS A 33 1.35 -6.77 -2.45
N VAL A 34 0.80 -5.63 -2.05
CA VAL A 34 -0.46 -5.56 -1.30
C VAL A 34 -1.49 -4.87 -2.19
N ILE A 35 -2.67 -5.49 -2.31
CA ILE A 35 -3.79 -4.97 -3.09
C ILE A 35 -5.00 -4.93 -2.17
N PHE A 36 -5.62 -3.76 -2.02
CA PHE A 36 -6.81 -3.58 -1.21
C PHE A 36 -7.71 -2.48 -1.79
N LEU A 37 -8.97 -2.48 -1.36
CA LEU A 37 -9.93 -1.43 -1.69
C LEU A 37 -9.82 -0.30 -0.67
N ASP A 38 -9.70 0.92 -1.16
CA ASP A 38 -9.63 2.14 -0.36
C ASP A 38 -10.60 3.17 -0.95
N PRO A 39 -11.61 3.63 -0.20
CA PRO A 39 -12.49 4.70 -0.66
C PRO A 39 -11.74 6.04 -0.67
N PRO A 40 -11.96 6.91 -1.68
CA PRO A 40 -11.37 8.24 -1.69
C PRO A 40 -11.94 9.09 -0.55
N ILE A 41 -11.08 9.87 0.09
CA ILE A 41 -11.48 10.80 1.17
C ILE A 41 -11.59 12.21 0.55
N PRO A 42 -12.74 12.87 0.64
CA PRO A 42 -12.85 14.26 0.20
C PRO A 42 -11.89 15.14 1.00
N ASP A 43 -11.21 16.05 0.32
CA ASP A 43 -10.27 17.04 0.87
C ASP A 43 -8.88 16.49 1.33
N GLU A 44 -8.55 15.22 1.05
CA GLU A 44 -7.20 14.69 1.26
C GLU A 44 -6.25 15.11 0.12
N THR A 45 -5.02 15.54 0.44
CA THR A 45 -4.02 15.83 -0.60
C THR A 45 -3.45 14.53 -1.17
N GLU A 46 -2.96 14.54 -2.41
CA GLU A 46 -2.37 13.33 -3.01
C GLU A 46 -1.18 12.78 -2.18
N ALA A 47 -0.42 13.67 -1.53
CA ALA A 47 0.70 13.28 -0.68
C ALA A 47 0.22 12.57 0.61
N ASP A 48 -0.79 13.13 1.28
CA ASP A 48 -1.36 12.57 2.50
C ASP A 48 -2.02 11.22 2.24
N GLU A 49 -2.76 11.14 1.13
CA GLU A 49 -3.43 9.93 0.67
C GLU A 49 -2.43 8.79 0.42
N ARG A 50 -1.35 9.08 -0.31
CA ARG A 50 -0.28 8.10 -0.57
C ARG A 50 0.39 7.63 0.72
N ALA A 51 0.61 8.54 1.68
CA ALA A 51 1.20 8.20 2.97
C ALA A 51 0.29 7.25 3.77
N ARG A 52 -1.01 7.57 3.86
CA ARG A 52 -2.01 6.73 4.53
C ARG A 52 -2.13 5.34 3.90
N VAL A 53 -2.23 5.28 2.58
CA VAL A 53 -2.34 4.02 1.82
C VAL A 53 -1.08 3.16 2.00
N LEU A 54 0.10 3.78 2.07
CA LEU A 54 1.34 3.07 2.36
C LEU A 54 1.36 2.49 3.78
N GLU A 55 0.88 3.21 4.78
CA GLU A 55 0.79 2.71 6.16
C GLU A 55 -0.19 1.53 6.27
N ILE A 56 -1.37 1.62 5.64
CA ILE A 56 -2.33 0.50 5.58
C ILE A 56 -1.67 -0.73 4.95
N ALA A 57 -0.95 -0.56 3.83
CA ALA A 57 -0.27 -1.67 3.17
C ALA A 57 0.79 -2.33 4.05
N LYS A 58 1.56 -1.55 4.82
CA LYS A 58 2.56 -2.08 5.77
C LYS A 58 1.89 -2.88 6.89
N SER A 59 0.78 -2.37 7.45
CA SER A 59 0.00 -3.08 8.47
C SER A 59 -0.54 -4.41 7.95
N LEU A 60 -1.18 -4.40 6.78
CA LEU A 60 -1.70 -5.63 6.14
C LEU A 60 -0.59 -6.65 5.84
N LEU A 61 0.57 -6.19 5.38
CA LEU A 61 1.72 -7.07 5.14
C LEU A 61 2.25 -7.67 6.46
N SER A 62 2.31 -6.87 7.52
CA SER A 62 2.74 -7.34 8.84
C SER A 62 1.77 -8.37 9.42
N GLU A 63 0.47 -8.18 9.29
CA GLU A 63 -0.56 -9.14 9.70
C GLU A 63 -0.47 -10.43 8.90
N ALA A 64 -0.35 -10.34 7.57
CA ALA A 64 -0.19 -11.50 6.70
C ALA A 64 1.08 -12.31 7.03
N ALA A 65 2.20 -11.62 7.31
CA ALA A 65 3.44 -12.24 7.72
C ALA A 65 3.33 -12.92 9.09
N SER A 66 2.52 -12.38 10.00
CA SER A 66 2.32 -12.96 11.35
C SER A 66 1.35 -14.14 11.36
N SER A 67 0.54 -14.30 10.31
CA SER A 67 -0.44 -15.38 10.16
C SER A 67 0.13 -16.63 9.47
N LEU A 68 1.37 -16.59 9.00
CA LEU A 68 2.11 -17.71 8.39
C LEU A 68 2.84 -18.53 9.45
#